data_AF-A0A819DC18-F1
#
_entry.id   AF-A0A819DC18-F1
#
_cell.length_a   1.000
_cell.length_b   1.000
_cell.length_c   1.000
_cell.angle_alpha   90.00
_cell.angle_beta   90.00
_cell.angle_gamma   90.00
#
_symmetry.space_group_name_H-M   'P 1'
#
loop_
_entity.id
_entity.type
_entity.pdbx_description
1 polymer ?
#
loop_
_entity_poly.entity_id
_entity_poly.type
_entity_poly.pdbx_seq_one_letter_code
_entity_poly.pdbx_strand_id
1 'polypeptide(L)' 'TMKTLESSLRTMRDLCIKNNIHHLAMPRIGCGLDKLNWDQVSRLIQHIFEDDDIEITIYTI' A
#
# COMPACT_ATOMS: atom_id res chain seq x y z
N THR A 1 -10.99 -4.24 7.47
CA THR A 1 -10.32 -3.97 8.75
C THR A 1 -8.83 -3.74 8.51
N MET A 2 -8.07 -3.21 9.48
CA MET A 2 -6.61 -3.01 9.30
C MET A 2 -5.87 -4.31 8.96
N LYS A 3 -6.26 -5.44 9.57
CA LYS A 3 -5.66 -6.76 9.28
C LYS A 3 -5.87 -7.23 7.84
N THR A 4 -7.07 -7.00 7.29
CA THR A 4 -7.35 -7.39 5.90
C THR A 4 -6.58 -6.51 4.92
N LEU A 5 -6.46 -5.22 5.22
CA LEU A 5 -5.67 -4.28 4.42
C LEU A 5 -4.19 -4.67 4.40
N GLU A 6 -3.62 -4.99 5.57
CA GLU A 6 -2.24 -5.47 5.67
C GLU A 6 -2.00 -6.72 4.81
N SER A 7 -2.89 -7.73 4.91
CA SER A 7 -2.78 -8.95 4.11
C SER A 7 -2.83 -8.66 2.60
N SER A 8 -3.72 -7.76 2.17
CA SER A 8 -3.81 -7.34 0.77
C SER A 8 -2.55 -6.62 0.30
N LEU A 9 -1.99 -5.72 1.11
CA LEU A 9 -0.77 -4.98 0.77
C LEU A 9 0.46 -5.91 0.68
N ARG A 10 0.60 -6.89 1.58
CA ARG A 10 1.66 -7.91 1.50
C ARG A 10 1.54 -8.75 0.23
N THR A 11 0.32 -9.16 -0.11
CA THR A 11 0.06 -9.88 -1.37
C THR A 11 0.42 -9.02 -2.59
N MET A 12 0.08 -7.73 -2.57
CA MET A 12 0.44 -6.78 -3.63
C MET A 12 1.95 -6.64 -3.78
N ARG A 13 2.68 -6.51 -2.66
CA ARG A 13 4.14 -6.47 -2.63
C ARG A 13 4.76 -7.71 -3.29
N ASP A 14 4.33 -8.90 -2.88
CA ASP A 14 4.85 -10.16 -3.42
C ASP A 14 4.58 -10.28 -4.94
N LEU A 15 3.44 -9.78 -5.42
CA LEU A 15 3.15 -9.69 -6.85
C LEU A 15 4.08 -8.69 -7.55
N CYS A 16 4.43 -7.57 -6.92
CA CYS A 16 5.34 -6.60 -7.53
C CYS A 16 6.74 -7.19 -7.70
N ILE A 17 7.27 -7.82 -6.64
CA ILE A 17 8.56 -8.51 -6.69
C ILE A 17 8.56 -9.60 -7.78
N LYS A 18 7.52 -10.46 -7.78
CA LYS A 18 7.41 -11.55 -8.76
C LYS A 18 7.37 -11.08 -10.21
N ASN A 19 6.79 -9.90 -10.46
CA ASN A 19 6.61 -9.36 -11.80
C ASN A 19 7.62 -8.23 -12.15
N ASN A 20 8.63 -7.98 -11.31
CA ASN A 20 9.59 -6.88 -11.46
C ASN A 20 8.91 -5.51 -11.64
N ILE A 21 7.87 -5.24 -10.85
CA ILE A 21 7.18 -3.95 -10.83
C ILE A 21 7.89 -3.05 -9.82
N HIS A 22 8.49 -1.97 -10.31
CA HIS A 22 9.24 -1.00 -9.50
C HIS A 22 8.46 0.30 -9.24
N HIS A 23 7.33 0.52 -9.91
CA HIS A 23 6.53 1.73 -9.73
C HIS A 23 5.05 1.39 -9.56
N LEU A 24 4.45 1.90 -8.49
CA LEU A 24 3.03 1.76 -8.18
C LEU A 24 2.39 3.14 -8.06
N ALA A 25 1.30 3.35 -8.78
CA ALA A 25 0.45 4.52 -8.65
C ALA A 25 -0.89 4.11 -8.05
N MET A 26 -1.31 4.76 -6.96
CA MET A 26 -2.58 4.43 -6.30
C MET A 26 -3.22 5.67 -5.64
N PRO A 27 -4.55 5.70 -5.44
CA PRO A 27 -5.19 6.74 -4.66
C PRO A 27 -4.95 6.54 -3.16
N ARG A 28 -5.43 7.48 -2.33
CA ARG A 28 -5.58 7.24 -0.88
C ARG A 28 -6.61 6.13 -0.62
N ILE A 29 -6.12 4.92 -0.30
CA ILE A 29 -6.95 3.76 0.03
C ILE A 29 -7.36 3.73 1.51
N GLY A 30 -8.48 3.08 1.82
CA GLY A 30 -8.96 2.90 3.20
C GLY A 30 -9.69 4.10 3.81
N CYS A 31 -9.71 5.27 3.13
CA CYS A 31 -10.33 6.50 3.65
C CYS A 31 -11.84 6.63 3.36
N GLY A 32 -12.45 5.67 2.67
CA GLY A 32 -13.87 5.67 2.30
C GLY A 32 -14.76 4.99 3.34
N LEU A 33 -15.44 3.92 2.91
CA LEU A 33 -16.38 3.16 3.75
C LEU A 33 -15.75 2.61 5.04
N ASP A 34 -14.45 2.26 5.00
CA ASP A 34 -13.73 1.70 6.14
C ASP A 34 -13.33 2.75 7.20
N LYS A 35 -13.45 4.05 6.90
CA LYS A 35 -13.08 5.19 7.77
C LYS A 35 -11.69 5.07 8.40
N LEU A 36 -10.75 4.43 7.72
CA LEU A 36 -9.39 4.25 8.24
C LEU A 36 -8.64 5.58 8.19
N ASN A 37 -7.87 5.82 9.25
CA ASN A 37 -6.99 6.98 9.31
C ASN A 37 -5.85 6.79 8.29
N TRP A 38 -5.74 7.73 7.35
CA TRP A 38 -4.74 7.65 6.28
C TRP A 38 -3.31 7.59 6.82
N ASP A 39 -2.99 8.27 7.92
CA ASP A 39 -1.63 8.24 8.49
C ASP A 39 -1.25 6.84 8.98
N GLN A 40 -2.22 6.08 9.50
CA GLN A 40 -2.01 4.67 9.86
C GLN A 40 -1.81 3.81 8.62
N VAL A 41 -2.62 4.03 7.58
CA VAL A 41 -2.50 3.29 6.30
C VAL A 41 -1.17 3.60 5.61
N SER A 42 -0.75 4.87 5.57
CA SER A 42 0.51 5.28 4.97
C SER A 42 1.71 4.69 5.70
N ARG A 43 1.69 4.64 7.04
CA ARG A 43 2.75 3.97 7.81
C ARG A 43 2.79 2.47 7.54
N LEU A 44 1.63 1.84 7.39
CA LEU A 44 1.55 0.42 7.05
C LEU A 44 2.11 0.15 5.64
N ILE A 45 1.79 0.98 4.65
CA ILE A 45 2.34 0.87 3.30
C ILE A 45 3.87 1.03 3.36
N GLN A 46 4.38 2.07 4.02
CA GLN A 46 5.83 2.27 4.16
C GLN A 46 6.50 1.06 4.80
N HIS A 47 5.97 0.53 5.91
CA HIS A 47 6.54 -0.63 6.58
C HIS A 47 6.53 -1.91 5.73
N ILE A 48 5.48 -2.15 4.92
CA ILE A 48 5.40 -3.37 4.10
C ILE A 48 6.42 -3.36 2.96
N PHE A 49 6.72 -2.17 2.43
CA PHE A 49 7.57 -1.96 1.24
C PHE A 49 8.96 -1.38 1.60
N GLU A 50 9.35 -1.31 2.88
CA GLU A 50 10.55 -0.58 3.33
C GLU A 50 11.87 -1.15 2.81
N ASP A 51 11.91 -2.46 2.57
CA ASP A 51 13.10 -3.19 2.11
C ASP A 51 13.09 -3.45 0.59
N ASP A 52 12.07 -2.98 -0.13
CA ASP A 52 11.89 -3.25 -1.56
C ASP A 52 12.20 -2.02 -2.42
N ASP A 53 12.80 -2.24 -3.59
CA ASP A 53 13.02 -1.20 -4.61
C ASP A 53 11.74 -0.91 -5.41
N ILE A 54 10.71 -0.44 -4.70
CA ILE A 54 9.38 -0.14 -5.24
C ILE A 54 8.98 1.28 -4.84
N GLU A 55 8.87 2.16 -5.84
CA GLU A 55 8.39 3.52 -5.68
C GLU A 55 6.86 3.56 -5.70
N ILE A 56 6.24 4.14 -4.66
CA ILE A 56 4.80 4.28 -4.56
C ILE A 56 4.41 5.76 -4.65
N THR A 57 3.67 6.12 -5.70
CA THR A 57 3.09 7.45 -5.89
C THR A 57 1.61 7.45 -5.48
N ILE A 58 1.27 8.28 -4.49
CA ILE A 58 -0.11 8.46 -4.02
C ILE A 58 -0.74 9.67 -4.70
N TYR A 59 -1.85 9.45 -5.40
CA TYR A 59 -2.63 10.53 -5.99
C TYR A 59 -3.80 10.94 -5.08
N THR A 60 -4.00 12.25 -4.96
CA THR A 60 -5.14 12.86 -4.27
C THR A 60 -5.84 13.81 -5.21
N ILE A 61 -7.17 13.91 -5.06
CA ILE A 61 -7.99 14.90 -5.76
C ILE A 61 -7.81 16.27 -5.11
#